data_AF-A0A1I4MPY1-F1
#
_entry.id   AF-A0A1I4MPY1-F1
#
_cell.length_a   1.000
_cell.length_b   1.000
_cell.length_c   1.000
_cell.angle_alpha   90.00
_cell.angle_beta   90.00
_cell.angle_gamma   90.00
#
_symmetry.space_group_name_H-M   'P 1'
#
loop_
_entity.id
_entity.type
_entity.pdbx_description
1 polymer ?
#
loop_
_entity_poly.entity_id
_entity_poly.type
_entity_poly.pdbx_seq_one_letter_code
_entity_poly.pdbx_strand_id
1 'polypeptide(L)'
;MKPVLDITGYWAQNVIFHADYEEEGIVFVSDGTGFLFWNNLFVETIDYFRWSLDDDKISMTGVKQFTFREDKLSEVKLSKVNVKDVEVKRVKRKNLNDEEVDAIEFSESLTMFSDSRYGFVRKDVWEIDHYRNLKELILNASVTNDVGT
;
A
#
# COMPACT_ATOMS: atom_id res chain seq x y z
N MET A 1 -21.93 -3.80 -19.70
CA MET A 1 -20.66 -3.16 -19.34
C MET A 1 -20.36 -3.59 -17.91
N LYS A 2 -19.26 -4.31 -17.66
CA LYS A 2 -18.86 -4.71 -16.30
C LYS A 2 -18.51 -3.41 -15.55
N PRO A 3 -18.97 -3.20 -14.30
CA PRO A 3 -18.55 -2.03 -13.53
C PRO A 3 -17.02 -2.06 -13.40
N VAL A 4 -16.39 -0.90 -13.61
CA VAL A 4 -14.95 -0.74 -13.41
C VAL A 4 -14.66 -1.03 -11.94
N LEU A 5 -13.69 -1.91 -11.68
CA LEU A 5 -13.28 -2.22 -10.33
C LEU A 5 -12.62 -0.97 -9.72
N ASP A 6 -13.20 -0.45 -8.63
CA ASP A 6 -12.54 0.61 -7.85
C ASP A 6 -11.80 -0.03 -6.68
N ILE A 7 -10.48 0.12 -6.61
CA ILE A 7 -9.67 -0.34 -5.47
C ILE A 7 -9.10 0.82 -4.66
N THR A 8 -9.47 2.07 -4.98
CA THR A 8 -9.00 3.26 -4.28
C THR A 8 -9.39 3.19 -2.80
N GLY A 9 -8.41 3.33 -1.92
CA GLY A 9 -8.55 3.20 -0.48
C GLY A 9 -7.26 2.74 0.20
N TYR A 10 -7.31 2.73 1.53
CA TYR A 10 -6.32 2.08 2.39
C TYR A 10 -6.84 0.70 2.81
N TRP A 11 -6.01 -0.31 2.58
CA TRP A 11 -6.26 -1.72 2.86
C TRP A 11 -5.14 -2.29 3.73
N ALA A 12 -5.45 -3.12 4.72
CA ALA A 12 -4.46 -3.67 5.65
C ALA A 12 -4.71 -5.14 5.96
N GLN A 13 -3.64 -5.89 6.24
CA GLN A 13 -3.73 -7.32 6.52
C GLN A 13 -4.32 -7.61 7.91
N ASN A 14 -4.05 -6.73 8.88
CA ASN A 14 -4.56 -6.84 10.26
C ASN A 14 -6.09 -6.77 10.37
N VAL A 15 -6.77 -6.31 9.32
CA VAL A 15 -8.23 -6.31 9.23
C VAL A 15 -8.78 -7.73 9.01
N ILE A 16 -8.02 -8.63 8.37
CA ILE A 16 -8.47 -10.00 8.07
C ILE A 16 -7.79 -11.01 8.99
N PHE A 17 -6.48 -10.87 9.21
CA PHE A 17 -5.67 -11.81 10.00
C PHE A 17 -5.01 -11.10 11.17
N HIS A 18 -4.66 -11.84 12.21
CA HIS A 18 -3.85 -11.31 13.29
C HIS A 18 -2.37 -11.40 12.91
N ALA A 19 -1.65 -10.30 13.00
CA ALA A 19 -0.20 -10.27 12.88
C ALA A 19 0.36 -9.70 14.19
N ASP A 20 1.15 -10.51 14.89
CA ASP A 20 1.80 -10.08 16.14
C ASP A 20 2.89 -9.05 15.82
N TYR A 21 2.69 -7.80 16.27
CA TYR A 21 3.67 -6.70 16.24
C TYR A 21 4.17 -6.27 14.85
N GLU A 22 3.61 -6.80 13.77
CA GLU A 22 3.87 -6.40 12.40
C GLU A 22 2.57 -6.00 11.70
N GLU A 23 2.62 -4.95 10.89
CA GLU A 23 1.50 -4.53 10.07
C GLU A 23 1.98 -4.30 8.64
N GLU A 24 1.20 -4.79 7.69
CA GLU A 24 1.38 -4.47 6.27
C GLU A 24 0.07 -3.90 5.74
N GLY A 25 0.18 -2.82 4.97
CA GLY A 25 -0.94 -2.21 4.30
C GLY A 25 -0.56 -1.61 2.95
N ILE A 26 -1.57 -1.48 2.11
CA ILE A 26 -1.46 -0.96 0.76
C ILE A 26 -2.53 0.11 0.53
N VAL A 27 -2.11 1.17 -0.14
CA VAL A 27 -2.92 2.35 -0.41
C VAL A 27 -2.94 2.58 -1.91
N PHE A 28 -4.15 2.80 -2.42
CA PHE A 28 -4.38 3.23 -3.80
C PHE A 28 -5.14 4.56 -3.79
N VAL A 29 -4.56 5.59 -4.39
CA VAL A 29 -5.16 6.92 -4.56
C VAL A 29 -5.57 7.11 -6.02
N SER A 30 -6.70 7.78 -6.26
CA SER A 30 -7.33 7.90 -7.59
C SER A 30 -6.49 8.63 -8.64
N ASP A 31 -5.43 9.33 -8.25
CA ASP A 31 -4.47 9.99 -9.14
C ASP A 31 -3.36 9.04 -9.64
N GLY A 32 -3.46 7.74 -9.35
CA GLY A 32 -2.47 6.72 -9.70
C GLY A 32 -1.29 6.65 -8.73
N THR A 33 -1.34 7.35 -7.60
CA THR A 33 -0.37 7.25 -6.50
C THR A 33 -0.74 6.08 -5.60
N GLY A 34 0.25 5.31 -5.14
CA GLY A 34 0.04 4.32 -4.10
C GLY A 34 1.23 4.18 -3.16
N PHE A 35 0.96 3.59 -2.01
CA PHE A 35 1.96 3.30 -0.99
C PHE A 35 1.77 1.90 -0.47
N LEU A 36 2.84 1.16 -0.37
CA LEU A 36 2.90 -0.09 0.37
C LEU A 36 3.72 0.22 1.60
N PHE A 37 3.23 -0.12 2.78
CA PHE A 37 4.02 0.02 3.98
C PHE A 37 4.02 -1.29 4.75
N TRP A 38 5.13 -1.51 5.43
CA TRP A 38 5.30 -2.53 6.44
C TRP A 38 5.92 -1.87 7.66
N ASN A 39 5.44 -2.20 8.84
CA ASN A 39 6.02 -1.71 10.08
C ASN A 39 6.02 -2.77 11.17
N ASN A 40 6.95 -2.61 12.10
CA ASN A 40 6.93 -3.25 13.39
C ASN A 40 7.22 -2.21 14.48
N LEU A 41 7.45 -2.66 15.72
CA LEU A 41 7.73 -1.76 16.86
C LEU A 41 8.97 -0.87 16.70
N PHE A 42 9.86 -1.15 15.75
CA PHE A 42 11.17 -0.48 15.63
C PHE A 42 11.39 0.19 14.28
N VAL A 43 10.75 -0.31 13.23
CA VAL A 43 11.00 0.07 11.84
C VAL A 43 9.69 0.20 11.11
N GLU A 44 9.56 1.27 10.33
CA GLU A 44 8.54 1.40 9.29
C GLU A 44 9.24 1.57 7.94
N THR A 45 8.78 0.86 6.94
CA THR A 45 9.19 1.04 5.55
C THR A 45 7.97 1.43 4.71
N ILE A 46 8.12 2.46 3.88
CA ILE A 46 7.07 2.91 2.96
C ILE A 46 7.63 2.91 1.54
N ASP A 47 7.12 2.03 0.69
CA ASP A 47 7.33 2.02 -0.75
C ASP A 47 6.28 2.88 -1.45
N TYR A 48 6.70 4.04 -1.96
CA TYR A 48 5.91 4.84 -2.89
C TYR A 48 5.99 4.27 -4.30
N PHE A 49 4.83 4.09 -4.93
CA PHE A 49 4.71 3.58 -6.30
C PHE A 49 3.65 4.34 -7.11
N ARG A 50 3.75 4.22 -8.43
CA ARG A 50 2.69 4.57 -9.37
C ARG A 50 1.93 3.31 -9.76
N TRP A 51 0.62 3.41 -9.91
CA TRP A 51 -0.21 2.28 -10.30
C TRP A 51 -1.22 2.63 -11.38
N SER A 52 -1.67 1.58 -12.07
CA SER A 52 -2.77 1.61 -13.02
C SER A 52 -3.58 0.33 -12.89
N LEU A 53 -4.87 0.41 -13.20
CA LEU A 53 -5.78 -0.72 -13.24
C LEU A 53 -6.48 -0.73 -14.59
N ASP A 54 -6.32 -1.84 -15.31
CA ASP A 54 -7.02 -2.12 -16.56
C ASP A 54 -7.91 -3.34 -16.34
N ASP A 55 -9.22 -3.15 -16.40
CA ASP A 55 -10.23 -4.10 -15.93
C ASP A 55 -10.01 -4.57 -14.47
N ASP A 56 -9.47 -5.77 -14.29
CA ASP A 56 -9.11 -6.38 -13.00
C ASP A 56 -7.59 -6.63 -12.90
N LYS A 57 -6.78 -6.02 -13.76
CA LYS A 57 -5.32 -6.18 -13.77
C LYS A 57 -4.61 -4.95 -13.28
N ILE A 58 -3.88 -5.09 -12.17
CA ILE A 58 -3.07 -4.02 -11.60
C ILE A 58 -1.62 -4.11 -12.08
N SER A 59 -1.06 -2.95 -12.39
CA SER A 59 0.39 -2.77 -12.54
C SER A 59 0.87 -1.71 -11.55
N MET A 60 2.02 -1.95 -10.91
CA MET A 60 2.62 -1.04 -9.93
C MET A 60 4.12 -0.89 -10.20
N THR A 61 4.58 0.35 -10.27
CA THR A 61 6.00 0.68 -10.46
C THR A 61 6.49 1.51 -9.28
N GLY A 62 7.38 0.92 -8.51
CA GLY A 62 8.05 1.56 -7.38
C GLY A 62 8.85 2.80 -7.82
N VAL A 63 8.83 3.82 -6.98
CA VAL A 63 9.57 5.07 -7.17
C VAL A 63 10.63 5.22 -6.09
N LYS A 64 10.23 5.27 -4.82
CA LYS A 64 11.14 5.43 -3.67
C LYS A 64 10.65 4.62 -2.48
N GLN A 65 11.58 4.07 -1.70
CA GLN A 65 11.34 3.47 -0.40
C GLN A 65 11.94 4.37 0.69
N PHE A 66 11.15 4.65 1.72
CA PHE A 66 11.55 5.37 2.92
C PHE A 66 11.64 4.39 4.07
N THR A 67 12.70 4.45 4.86
CA THR A 67 12.84 3.67 6.10
C THR A 67 12.85 4.62 7.29
N PHE A 68 11.93 4.44 8.21
CA PHE A 68 11.85 5.17 9.48
C PHE A 68 12.28 4.26 10.63
N ARG A 69 13.02 4.84 11.58
CA ARG A 69 13.39 4.19 12.85
C ARG A 69 13.08 5.18 13.96
N GLU A 70 12.32 4.77 14.97
CA GLU A 70 11.86 5.66 16.05
C GLU A 70 11.22 6.95 15.49
N ASP A 71 10.31 6.79 14.51
CA ASP A 71 9.60 7.87 13.81
C ASP A 71 10.48 8.88 13.06
N LYS A 72 11.77 8.57 12.88
CA LYS A 72 12.72 9.41 12.14
C LYS A 72 13.13 8.76 10.84
N LEU A 73 13.13 9.55 9.77
CA LEU A 73 13.63 9.11 8.48
C LEU A 73 15.12 8.75 8.59
N SER A 74 15.44 7.50 8.29
CA SER A 74 16.78 6.93 8.40
C SER A 74 17.42 6.60 7.06
N GLU A 75 16.60 6.24 6.05
CA GLU A 75 17.07 5.85 4.72
C GLU A 75 16.04 6.25 3.65
N VAL A 76 16.54 6.65 2.48
CA VAL A 76 15.76 6.77 1.25
C VAL A 76 16.49 6.02 0.15
N LYS A 77 15.82 5.09 -0.53
CA LYS A 77 16.38 4.35 -1.67
C LYS A 77 15.33 4.15 -2.76
N LEU A 78 15.73 3.59 -3.90
CA LEU A 78 14.79 3.21 -4.94
C LEU A 78 13.89 2.07 -4.43
N SER A 79 12.58 2.23 -4.65
CA SER A 79 11.63 1.15 -4.37
C SER A 79 11.89 -0.03 -5.30
N LYS A 80 11.74 -1.24 -4.77
CA LYS A 80 11.86 -2.49 -5.55
C LYS A 80 10.50 -3.01 -6.04
N VAL A 81 9.40 -2.32 -5.71
CA VAL A 81 8.06 -2.70 -6.16
C VAL A 81 8.04 -2.69 -7.69
N ASN A 82 7.72 -3.83 -8.27
CA ASN A 82 7.51 -3.97 -9.71
C ASN A 82 6.51 -5.10 -9.93
N VAL A 83 5.27 -4.72 -10.16
CA VAL A 83 4.12 -5.61 -10.34
C VAL A 83 3.54 -5.34 -11.71
N LYS A 84 3.30 -6.38 -12.50
CA LYS A 84 2.79 -6.24 -13.85
C LYS A 84 1.63 -7.18 -14.10
N ASP A 85 0.50 -6.61 -14.50
CA ASP A 85 -0.69 -7.32 -14.96
C ASP A 85 -1.26 -8.37 -13.98
N VAL A 86 -1.18 -8.08 -12.69
CA VAL A 86 -1.66 -8.98 -11.62
C VAL A 86 -3.16 -8.87 -11.46
N GLU A 87 -3.86 -9.99 -11.44
CA GLU A 87 -5.31 -9.98 -11.23
C GLU A 87 -5.63 -9.57 -9.79
N VAL A 88 -6.53 -8.62 -9.64
CA VAL A 88 -7.07 -8.13 -8.37
C VAL A 88 -8.59 -8.24 -8.38
N LYS A 89 -9.15 -8.76 -7.29
CA LYS A 89 -10.59 -8.87 -7.10
C LYS A 89 -11.00 -8.28 -5.77
N ARG A 90 -12.20 -7.70 -5.73
CA ARG A 90 -12.89 -7.34 -4.49
C ARG A 90 -13.75 -8.50 -4.00
N VAL A 91 -13.63 -8.82 -2.72
CA VAL A 91 -14.37 -9.91 -2.07
C VAL A 91 -14.82 -9.49 -0.67
N LYS A 92 -15.69 -10.29 -0.06
CA LYS A 92 -15.94 -10.24 1.38
C LYS A 92 -15.10 -11.29 2.10
N ARG A 93 -14.57 -10.95 3.27
CA ARG A 93 -13.85 -11.86 4.17
C ARG A 93 -14.33 -11.67 5.59
N LYS A 94 -14.18 -12.71 6.41
CA LYS A 94 -14.38 -12.59 7.85
C LYS A 94 -13.11 -12.05 8.50
N ASN A 95 -13.26 -11.08 9.40
CA ASN A 95 -12.19 -10.64 10.29
C ASN A 95 -12.04 -11.58 11.51
N LEU A 96 -11.17 -11.21 12.44
CA LEU A 96 -10.92 -11.95 13.68
C LEU A 96 -12.13 -12.02 14.63
N ASN A 97 -13.10 -11.12 14.47
CA ASN A 97 -14.33 -11.06 15.23
C ASN A 97 -15.51 -11.74 14.50
N ASP A 98 -15.24 -12.51 13.45
CA ASP A 98 -16.24 -13.16 12.59
C ASP A 98 -17.15 -12.20 11.78
N GLU A 99 -16.80 -10.92 11.70
CA GLU A 99 -17.55 -9.90 10.95
C GLU A 99 -17.11 -9.87 9.47
N GLU A 100 -18.08 -9.67 8.57
CA GLU A 100 -17.77 -9.52 7.14
C GLU A 100 -17.22 -8.12 6.83
N VAL A 101 -16.02 -8.10 6.25
CA VAL A 101 -15.31 -6.89 5.79
C VAL A 101 -15.08 -6.94 4.29
N ASP A 102 -15.04 -5.77 3.64
CA ASP A 102 -14.54 -5.67 2.27
C ASP A 102 -13.05 -5.98 2.24
N ALA A 103 -12.61 -6.68 1.20
CA ALA A 103 -11.22 -7.03 1.00
C ALA A 103 -10.85 -6.97 -0.48
N ILE A 104 -9.57 -6.78 -0.75
CA ILE A 104 -8.95 -7.02 -2.04
C ILE A 104 -8.06 -8.25 -1.95
N GLU A 105 -8.06 -9.05 -3.01
CA GLU A 105 -7.15 -10.18 -3.17
C GLU A 105 -6.44 -10.12 -4.51
N PHE A 106 -5.13 -10.32 -4.48
CA PHE A 106 -4.28 -10.42 -5.64
C PHE A 106 -4.03 -11.89 -5.98
N SER A 107 -3.88 -12.21 -7.27
CA SER A 107 -3.59 -13.57 -7.73
C SER A 107 -2.20 -14.06 -7.34
N GLU A 108 -1.30 -13.14 -7.01
CA GLU A 108 0.05 -13.40 -6.54
C GLU A 108 0.41 -12.43 -5.40
N SER A 109 1.45 -12.76 -4.64
CA SER A 109 1.96 -11.87 -3.61
C SER A 109 2.63 -10.66 -4.26
N LEU A 110 2.31 -9.46 -3.75
CA LEU A 110 2.88 -8.21 -4.24
C LEU A 110 4.23 -7.87 -3.59
N THR A 111 4.55 -8.53 -2.48
CA THR A 111 5.72 -8.21 -1.64
C THR A 111 6.48 -9.48 -1.31
N MET A 112 7.69 -9.34 -0.76
CA MET A 112 8.50 -10.49 -0.39
C MET A 112 7.99 -11.20 0.87
N PHE A 113 7.06 -10.59 1.62
CA PHE A 113 6.78 -10.95 3.00
C PHE A 113 5.34 -11.43 3.24
N SER A 114 4.42 -11.31 2.29
CA SER A 114 3.03 -11.23 2.70
C SER A 114 2.01 -11.96 1.83
N ASP A 115 0.87 -12.20 2.49
CA ASP A 115 -0.37 -12.72 1.94
C ASP A 115 -0.90 -11.80 0.84
N SER A 116 -1.60 -12.35 -0.15
CA SER A 116 -2.13 -11.57 -1.27
C SER A 116 -3.48 -10.89 -0.93
N ARG A 117 -3.81 -10.72 0.35
CA ARG A 117 -5.15 -10.35 0.83
C ARG A 117 -5.10 -9.18 1.82
N TYR A 118 -5.93 -8.16 1.60
CA TYR A 118 -5.99 -6.96 2.44
C TYR A 118 -7.43 -6.53 2.68
N GLY A 119 -7.78 -6.26 3.94
CA GLY A 119 -9.11 -5.80 4.33
C GLY A 119 -9.22 -4.27 4.28
N PHE A 120 -10.41 -3.77 3.97
CA PHE A 120 -10.66 -2.33 3.83
C PHE A 120 -10.59 -1.63 5.18
N VAL A 121 -9.81 -0.55 5.26
CA VAL A 121 -9.73 0.30 6.44
C VAL A 121 -10.53 1.58 6.21
N ARG A 122 -10.19 2.34 5.17
CA ARG A 122 -10.83 3.64 4.88
C ARG A 122 -10.57 4.12 3.46
N LYS A 123 -11.35 5.10 3.01
CA LYS A 123 -11.24 5.67 1.66
C LYS A 123 -10.03 6.60 1.49
N ASP A 124 -9.80 7.49 2.45
CA ASP A 124 -8.69 8.44 2.40
C ASP A 124 -7.68 8.15 3.52
N VAL A 125 -6.47 7.74 3.12
CA VAL A 125 -5.36 7.46 4.06
C VAL A 125 -4.91 8.72 4.79
N TRP A 126 -5.07 9.90 4.18
CA TRP A 126 -4.59 11.17 4.73
C TRP A 126 -5.42 11.66 5.91
N GLU A 127 -6.55 11.01 6.19
CA GLU A 127 -7.31 11.24 7.41
C GLU A 127 -6.67 10.58 8.65
N ILE A 128 -5.63 9.75 8.48
CA ILE A 128 -4.82 9.21 9.58
C ILE A 128 -3.66 10.17 9.85
N ASP A 129 -3.53 10.63 11.10
CA ASP A 129 -2.55 11.66 11.48
C ASP A 129 -1.11 11.27 11.12
N HIS A 130 -0.73 10.00 11.34
CA HIS A 130 0.58 9.47 10.96
C HIS A 130 0.90 9.71 9.47
N TYR A 131 0.08 9.17 8.56
CA TYR A 131 0.28 9.32 7.13
C TYR A 131 0.08 10.77 6.63
N ARG A 132 -0.80 11.54 7.28
CA ARG A 132 -0.96 12.97 6.98
C ARG A 132 0.33 13.74 7.21
N ASN A 133 1.02 13.47 8.31
CA ASN A 133 2.29 14.12 8.65
C ASN A 133 3.43 13.71 7.70
N LEU A 134 3.38 12.49 7.17
CA LEU A 134 4.35 12.00 6.19
C LEU A 134 4.04 12.40 4.75
N LYS A 135 2.84 12.92 4.46
CA LYS A 135 2.34 13.20 3.11
C LYS A 135 3.30 14.06 2.29
N GLU A 136 3.78 15.18 2.83
CA GLU A 136 4.69 16.06 2.11
C GLU A 136 6.03 15.39 1.82
N LEU A 137 6.58 14.64 2.78
CA LEU A 137 7.84 13.92 2.60
C LEU A 137 7.72 12.89 1.48
N ILE A 138 6.66 12.09 1.53
CA ILE A 138 6.42 11.01 0.57
C ILE A 138 6.14 11.57 -0.83
N LEU A 139 5.31 12.62 -0.94
CA LEU A 139 4.92 13.18 -2.23
C LEU A 139 5.99 14.09 -2.84
N ASN A 140 6.72 14.89 -2.07
CA ASN A 140 7.77 15.79 -2.60
C ASN A 140 9.02 15.03 -3.07
N ALA A 141 9.26 13.83 -2.53
CA ALA A 141 10.30 12.96 -3.01
C ALA A 141 10.04 12.45 -4.45
N SER A 142 8.83 12.58 -4.98
CA SER A 142 8.53 12.30 -6.41
C SER A 142 9.09 13.36 -7.37
N VAL A 143 9.45 14.54 -6.87
CA VAL A 143 9.91 15.70 -7.69
C VAL A 143 11.44 15.75 -7.81
N THR A 144 12.17 15.13 -6.88
CA THR A 144 13.64 15.06 -6.94
C THR A 144 14.11 13.87 -7.77
N ASN A 145 13.90 13.99 -9.08
CA ASN A 145 14.63 13.26 -10.13
C ASN A 145 15.42 14.21 -11.06
N ASP A 146 15.67 15.44 -10.61
CA ASP A 146 16.64 16.35 -11.23
C ASP A 146 17.51 16.92 -10.11
N VAL A 147 18.69 16.32 -9.90
CA VAL A 147 20.01 16.99 -9.85
C VAL A 147 21.05 15.88 -9.68
N GLY A 148 21.94 15.71 -10.65
CA GLY A 148 23.31 15.27 -10.36
C GLY A 148 23.93 14.18 -11.22
N THR A 149 24.48 14.61 -12.36
CA THR A 149 25.71 14.15 -13.06
C THR A 149 25.81 12.71 -13.56
#